data_AF-A0A349FF41-F1
#
_entry.id   AF-A0A349FF41-F1
#
_cell.length_a   1.000
_cell.length_b   1.000
_cell.length_c   1.000
_cell.angle_alpha   90.00
_cell.angle_beta   90.00
_cell.angle_gamma   90.00
#
_symmetry.space_group_name_H-M   'P 1'
#
loop_
_entity.id
_entity.type
_entity.pdbx_description
1 polymer ?
#
loop_
_entity_poly.entity_id
_entity_poly.type
_entity_poly.pdbx_seq_one_letter_code
_entity_poly.pdbx_strand_id
1 'polypeptide(L)'
;MTNTTPQNNTLEQWIIQLDNTRLPVYKAHRERALQALQSPNKSLGDIAQVISQAPTIALIIMREANRASSSLAEPVQTLDNALSRLGLQRCAALLKDLQDDQETEIPIALRQVWLIGQHLNVQAMGLFGKRMARLWQEIHWGSLLFLSPAWPLLTRHPEFFSEWERRVLGDNESANAVEHELIGMPLITLCLGLAEHWKLPNWVIDGYRLLKDNPEQLAQALYIARQTEQPLLQQQMLDQMPALNSWLNRPANTIVFTCGLVMAAHNSWGSEQCVRWQRLISLYLNKELASVQQNTHRLAV
;
A
#
# COMPACT_ATOMS: atom_id res chain seq x y z
N MET A 1 1.93 8.30 29.42
CA MET A 1 2.96 9.29 29.04
C MET A 1 2.87 9.43 27.54
N THR A 2 2.29 10.51 27.06
CA THR A 2 2.15 10.80 25.63
C THR A 2 3.54 11.10 25.08
N ASN A 3 4.17 10.12 24.42
CA ASN A 3 5.35 10.39 23.60
C ASN A 3 4.87 11.25 22.43
N THR A 4 4.96 12.57 22.60
CA THR A 4 4.64 13.55 21.57
C THR A 4 5.54 13.30 20.37
N THR A 5 4.93 12.80 19.30
CA THR A 5 5.54 12.77 17.98
C THR A 5 6.00 14.20 17.63
N PRO A 6 7.22 14.41 17.12
CA PRO A 6 7.77 15.75 16.92
C PRO A 6 6.93 16.56 15.91
N GLN A 7 6.09 17.47 16.43
CA GLN A 7 5.12 18.26 15.66
C GLN A 7 5.74 19.30 14.71
N ASN A 8 7.04 19.62 14.88
CA ASN A 8 7.72 20.69 14.11
C ASN A 8 8.69 20.17 13.04
N ASN A 9 8.67 18.88 12.73
CA ASN A 9 9.57 18.31 11.73
C ASN A 9 9.14 18.69 10.31
N THR A 10 10.09 19.15 9.50
CA THR A 10 9.88 19.29 8.05
C THR A 10 9.79 17.93 7.38
N LEU A 11 9.27 17.88 6.15
CA LEU A 11 9.21 16.63 5.37
C LEU A 11 10.59 15.98 5.21
N GLU A 12 11.62 16.78 4.94
CA GLU A 12 13.00 16.30 4.80
C GLU A 12 13.53 15.69 6.10
N GLN A 13 13.24 16.32 7.24
CA GLN A 13 13.63 15.81 8.56
C GLN A 13 12.94 14.48 8.87
N TRP A 14 11.64 14.37 8.57
CA TRP A 14 10.89 13.13 8.69
C TRP A 14 11.46 12.03 7.79
N ILE A 15 11.77 12.33 6.52
CA ILE A 15 12.36 11.36 5.59
C ILE A 15 13.68 10.83 6.14
N ILE A 16 14.59 11.70 6.60
CA ILE A 16 15.88 11.29 7.18
C ILE A 16 15.67 10.40 8.40
N GLN A 17 14.76 10.78 9.30
CA GLN A 17 14.49 10.02 10.52
C GLN A 17 13.92 8.63 10.22
N LEU A 18 12.95 8.56 9.31
CA LEU A 18 12.24 7.33 8.99
C LEU A 18 13.05 6.40 8.08
N ASP A 19 13.86 6.93 7.18
CA ASP A 19 14.75 6.14 6.33
C ASP A 19 15.75 5.29 7.14
N ASN A 20 16.21 5.84 8.27
CA ASN A 20 17.14 5.20 9.21
C ASN A 20 16.48 4.21 10.19
N THR A 21 15.18 3.95 10.06
CA THR A 21 14.48 3.03 10.95
C THR A 21 14.74 1.58 10.55
N ARG A 22 15.24 0.78 11.51
CA ARG A 22 15.31 -0.68 11.37
C ARG A 22 13.91 -1.26 11.50
N LEU A 23 13.37 -1.78 10.41
CA LEU A 23 12.06 -2.42 10.41
C LEU A 23 12.18 -3.83 10.97
N PRO A 24 11.42 -4.19 12.02
CA PRO A 24 11.48 -5.54 12.56
C PRO A 24 10.81 -6.53 11.60
N VAL A 25 11.26 -7.78 11.62
CA VAL A 25 10.68 -8.88 10.83
C VAL A 25 10.39 -10.07 11.71
N TYR A 26 9.42 -10.91 11.37
CA TYR A 26 9.31 -12.19 12.08
C TYR A 26 10.48 -13.10 11.73
N LYS A 27 11.08 -13.73 12.74
CA LYS A 27 12.19 -14.68 12.59
C LYS A 27 11.87 -15.78 11.59
N ALA A 28 10.66 -16.35 11.68
CA ALA A 28 10.21 -17.41 10.78
C ALA A 28 10.14 -16.97 9.30
N HIS A 29 9.88 -15.69 9.03
CA HIS A 29 9.91 -15.16 7.67
C HIS A 29 11.35 -14.95 7.19
N ARG A 30 12.22 -14.41 8.05
CA ARG A 30 13.66 -14.25 7.77
C ARG A 30 14.32 -15.59 7.42
N GLU A 31 14.06 -16.62 8.21
CA GLU A 31 14.58 -17.97 8.00
C GLU A 31 14.07 -18.60 6.70
N ARG A 32 12.76 -18.50 6.41
CA ARG A 32 12.18 -18.98 5.15
C ARG A 32 12.76 -18.27 3.93
N ALA A 33 12.96 -16.96 4.01
CA ALA A 33 13.57 -16.18 2.95
C ALA A 33 15.05 -16.57 2.73
N LEU A 34 15.82 -16.73 3.81
CA LEU A 34 17.21 -17.22 3.74
C LEU A 34 17.29 -18.61 3.11
N GLN A 35 16.42 -19.54 3.51
CA GLN A 35 16.35 -20.87 2.93
C GLN A 35 16.02 -20.82 1.43
N ALA A 36 15.10 -19.93 1.02
CA ALA A 36 14.77 -19.76 -0.40
C ALA A 36 15.96 -19.22 -1.20
N LEU A 37 16.70 -18.24 -0.69
CA LEU A 37 17.90 -17.68 -1.34
C LEU A 37 19.03 -18.70 -1.52
N GLN A 38 19.12 -19.68 -0.62
CA GLN A 38 20.17 -20.72 -0.63
C GLN A 38 19.76 -21.98 -1.43
N SER A 39 18.51 -22.06 -1.88
CA SER A 39 18.00 -23.22 -2.59
C SER A 39 18.49 -23.25 -4.04
N PRO A 40 19.30 -24.24 -4.47
CA PRO A 40 19.87 -24.27 -5.82
C PRO A 40 18.83 -24.47 -6.93
N ASN A 41 17.64 -24.96 -6.58
CA ASN A 41 16.59 -25.33 -7.54
C ASN A 41 15.50 -24.27 -7.71
N LYS A 42 15.58 -23.13 -7.00
CA LYS A 42 14.55 -22.08 -7.06
C LYS A 42 14.92 -21.01 -8.07
N SER A 43 13.98 -20.66 -8.94
CA SER A 43 14.09 -19.48 -9.79
C SER A 43 13.95 -18.19 -8.96
N LEU A 44 14.32 -17.04 -9.53
CA LEU A 44 14.07 -15.74 -8.88
C LEU A 44 12.59 -15.53 -8.56
N GLY A 45 11.69 -16.01 -9.43
CA GLY A 45 10.25 -15.96 -9.21
C GLY A 45 9.80 -16.81 -8.03
N ASP A 46 10.34 -18.02 -7.88
CA ASP A 46 10.03 -18.88 -6.74
C ASP A 46 10.53 -18.25 -5.42
N ILE A 47 11.69 -17.61 -5.45
CA ILE A 47 12.23 -16.88 -4.29
C ILE A 47 11.34 -15.68 -3.98
N ALA A 48 10.97 -14.89 -4.99
CA ALA A 48 10.12 -13.72 -4.84
C ALA A 48 8.76 -14.10 -4.25
N GLN A 49 8.18 -15.22 -4.70
CA GLN A 49 6.93 -15.75 -4.17
C GLN A 49 7.02 -16.20 -2.70
N VAL A 50 8.17 -16.72 -2.26
CA VAL A 50 8.38 -17.01 -0.83
C VAL A 50 8.47 -15.72 -0.03
N ILE A 51 9.21 -14.73 -0.53
CA ILE A 51 9.44 -13.46 0.17
C ILE A 51 8.18 -12.58 0.18
N SER A 52 7.24 -12.74 -0.76
CA SER A 52 5.97 -11.99 -0.76
C SER A 52 5.13 -12.21 0.51
N GLN A 53 5.35 -13.33 1.21
CA GLN A 53 4.76 -13.61 2.52
C GLN A 53 5.34 -12.75 3.65
N ALA A 54 6.39 -11.98 3.37
CA ALA A 54 7.10 -11.11 4.30
C ALA A 54 7.33 -9.73 3.66
N PRO A 55 6.29 -8.89 3.54
CA PRO A 55 6.35 -7.62 2.80
C PRO A 55 7.48 -6.68 3.27
N THR A 56 7.78 -6.67 4.56
CA THR A 56 8.90 -5.93 5.14
C THR A 56 10.24 -6.35 4.56
N ILE A 57 10.46 -7.65 4.37
CA ILE A 57 11.69 -8.17 3.75
C ILE A 57 11.75 -7.76 2.28
N ALA A 58 10.63 -7.86 1.54
CA ALA A 58 10.55 -7.43 0.15
C ALA A 58 10.90 -5.94 0.00
N LEU A 59 10.33 -5.08 0.85
CA LEU A 59 10.63 -3.65 0.90
C LEU A 59 12.11 -3.39 1.12
N ILE A 60 12.71 -4.05 2.12
CA ILE A 60 14.13 -3.85 2.46
C ILE A 60 15.04 -4.22 1.28
N ILE A 61 14.78 -5.35 0.62
CA ILE A 61 15.53 -5.78 -0.57
C ILE A 61 15.36 -4.76 -1.72
N MET A 62 14.13 -4.32 -2.00
CA MET A 62 13.88 -3.33 -3.06
C MET A 62 14.56 -1.98 -2.78
N ARG A 63 14.49 -1.48 -1.54
CA ARG A 63 15.17 -0.25 -1.11
C ARG A 63 16.68 -0.38 -1.30
N GLU A 64 17.26 -1.50 -0.86
CA GLU A 64 18.69 -1.74 -1.00
C GLU A 64 19.11 -1.82 -2.49
N ALA A 65 18.30 -2.45 -3.33
CA ALA A 65 18.53 -2.54 -4.78
C ALA A 65 18.52 -1.17 -5.47
N ASN A 66 17.65 -0.25 -5.02
CA ASN A 66 17.56 1.12 -5.52
C ASN A 66 18.64 2.05 -4.96
N ARG A 67 19.12 1.82 -3.73
CA ARG A 67 20.25 2.56 -3.14
C ARG A 67 21.59 2.18 -3.75
N ALA A 68 21.78 0.90 -4.06
CA ALA A 68 23.02 0.37 -4.60
C ALA A 68 23.27 0.72 -6.09
N SER A 69 22.27 1.29 -6.78
CA SER A 69 22.33 1.60 -8.20
C SER A 69 22.80 3.04 -8.46
N SER A 70 23.35 3.29 -9.65
CA SER A 70 23.66 4.66 -10.09
C SER A 70 22.38 5.52 -10.15
N SER A 71 22.53 6.85 -10.09
CA SER A 71 21.41 7.79 -10.19
C SER A 71 20.64 7.69 -11.51
N LEU A 72 21.28 7.15 -12.55
CA LEU A 72 20.73 6.96 -13.90
C LEU A 72 20.01 5.62 -14.09
N ALA A 73 20.08 4.70 -13.12
CA ALA A 73 19.44 3.40 -13.23
C ALA A 73 17.93 3.50 -12.94
N GLU A 74 17.13 2.86 -13.78
CA GLU A 74 15.69 2.73 -13.55
C GLU A 74 15.41 2.01 -12.22
N PRO A 75 14.46 2.49 -11.40
CA PRO A 75 14.08 1.82 -10.16
C PRO A 75 13.53 0.42 -10.39
N VAL A 76 13.77 -0.49 -9.44
CA VAL A 76 13.17 -1.82 -9.50
C VAL A 76 11.66 -1.75 -9.25
N GLN A 77 10.89 -2.39 -10.13
CA GLN A 77 9.43 -2.46 -10.04
C GLN A 77 8.94 -3.78 -9.41
N THR A 78 9.79 -4.80 -9.39
CA THR A 78 9.47 -6.16 -8.92
C THR A 78 10.61 -6.72 -8.08
N LEU A 79 10.29 -7.68 -7.20
CA LEU A 79 11.28 -8.27 -6.32
C LEU A 79 12.30 -9.11 -7.10
N ASP A 80 11.88 -9.78 -8.16
CA ASP A 80 12.76 -10.49 -9.10
C ASP A 80 13.88 -9.59 -9.64
N ASN A 81 13.51 -8.37 -10.08
CA ASN A 81 14.48 -7.39 -10.57
C ASN A 81 15.40 -6.90 -9.46
N ALA A 82 14.90 -6.77 -8.23
CA ALA A 82 15.72 -6.41 -7.06
C ALA A 82 16.72 -7.52 -6.69
N LEU A 83 16.27 -8.78 -6.67
CA LEU A 83 17.10 -9.95 -6.42
C LEU A 83 18.17 -10.11 -7.50
N SER A 84 17.82 -9.93 -8.77
CA SER A 84 18.75 -9.95 -9.89
C SER A 84 19.80 -8.85 -9.77
N ARG A 85 19.38 -7.61 -9.44
CA ARG A 85 20.28 -6.45 -9.32
C ARG A 85 21.26 -6.57 -8.16
N LEU A 86 20.81 -7.04 -7.00
CA LEU A 86 21.67 -7.18 -5.81
C LEU A 86 22.54 -8.44 -5.84
N GLY A 87 22.03 -9.51 -6.45
CA GLY A 87 22.59 -10.84 -6.35
C GLY A 87 22.21 -11.55 -5.04
N LEU A 88 22.02 -12.87 -5.10
CA LEU A 88 21.51 -13.66 -3.99
C LEU A 88 22.42 -13.64 -2.74
N GLN A 89 23.74 -13.56 -2.93
CA GLN A 89 24.69 -13.50 -1.82
C GLN A 89 24.53 -12.22 -1.00
N ARG A 90 24.37 -11.06 -1.67
CA ARG A 90 24.15 -9.78 -0.99
C ARG A 90 22.79 -9.75 -0.30
N CYS A 91 21.75 -10.29 -0.95
CA CYS A 91 20.45 -10.46 -0.30
C CYS A 91 20.55 -11.31 0.97
N ALA A 92 21.27 -12.43 0.92
CA ALA A 92 21.43 -13.30 2.08
C ALA A 92 22.21 -12.62 3.23
N ALA A 93 23.23 -11.81 2.91
CA ALA A 93 23.94 -11.01 3.90
C ALA A 93 23.03 -9.96 4.54
N LEU A 94 22.23 -9.26 3.74
CA LEU A 94 21.24 -8.30 4.21
C LEU A 94 20.22 -8.95 5.16
N LEU A 95 19.69 -10.12 4.80
CA LEU A 95 18.72 -10.82 5.64
C LEU A 95 19.28 -11.28 6.98
N LYS A 96 20.58 -11.59 7.06
CA LYS A 96 21.21 -12.02 8.32
C LYS A 96 21.37 -10.88 9.33
N ASP A 97 21.42 -9.63 8.88
CA ASP A 97 21.57 -8.44 9.74
C ASP A 97 20.22 -7.85 10.19
N LEU A 98 19.09 -8.39 9.71
CA LEU A 98 17.77 -7.90 10.09
C LEU A 98 17.45 -8.25 11.55
N GLN A 99 16.95 -7.26 12.29
CA GLN A 99 16.38 -7.47 13.62
C GLN A 99 15.08 -8.26 13.51
N ASP A 100 14.96 -9.33 14.29
CA ASP A 100 13.74 -10.14 14.35
C ASP A 100 12.89 -9.87 15.60
N ASP A 101 11.74 -10.54 15.67
CA ASP A 101 10.78 -10.47 16.77
C ASP A 101 11.27 -11.08 18.09
N GLN A 102 12.45 -11.71 18.12
CA GLN A 102 13.14 -12.12 19.34
C GLN A 102 14.04 -10.99 19.87
N GLU A 103 14.57 -10.15 18.99
CA GLU A 103 15.43 -9.02 19.34
C GLU A 103 14.63 -7.75 19.65
N THR A 104 13.50 -7.53 18.98
CA THR A 104 12.67 -6.33 19.16
C THR A 104 11.19 -6.67 19.00
N GLU A 105 10.38 -6.29 19.99
CA GLU A 105 8.94 -6.49 19.91
C GLU A 105 8.36 -5.71 18.72
N ILE A 106 7.60 -6.40 17.87
CA ILE A 106 6.89 -5.78 16.75
C ILE A 106 5.68 -5.03 17.32
N PRO A 107 5.51 -3.72 17.10
CA PRO A 107 4.35 -3.01 17.64
C PRO A 107 3.01 -3.53 17.09
N ILE A 108 1.96 -3.55 17.90
CA ILE A 108 0.61 -4.00 17.51
C ILE A 108 0.10 -3.23 16.29
N ALA A 109 0.21 -1.90 16.31
CA ALA A 109 -0.20 -1.02 15.21
C ALA A 109 0.48 -1.40 13.88
N LEU A 110 1.77 -1.73 13.91
CA LEU A 110 2.50 -2.17 12.72
C LEU A 110 1.99 -3.52 12.21
N ARG A 111 1.72 -4.48 13.11
CA ARG A 111 1.11 -5.77 12.74
C ARG A 111 -0.26 -5.61 12.09
N GLN A 112 -1.09 -4.71 12.63
CA GLN A 112 -2.42 -4.41 12.10
C GLN A 112 -2.31 -3.85 10.67
N VAL A 113 -1.41 -2.90 10.43
CA VAL A 113 -1.18 -2.34 9.08
C VAL A 113 -0.59 -3.37 8.11
N TRP A 114 0.23 -4.32 8.56
CA TRP A 114 0.65 -5.44 7.71
C TRP A 114 -0.52 -6.34 7.30
N LEU A 115 -1.43 -6.65 8.21
CA LEU A 115 -2.62 -7.45 7.90
C LEU A 115 -3.55 -6.71 6.91
N ILE A 116 -3.73 -5.40 7.08
CA ILE A 116 -4.45 -4.54 6.12
C ILE A 116 -3.76 -4.59 4.75
N GLY A 117 -2.43 -4.49 4.70
CA GLY A 117 -1.65 -4.59 3.46
C GLY A 117 -1.78 -5.95 2.76
N GLN A 118 -1.82 -7.05 3.53
CA GLN A 118 -2.08 -8.38 2.98
C GLN A 118 -3.50 -8.49 2.41
N HIS A 119 -4.52 -8.00 3.14
CA HIS A 119 -5.90 -7.99 2.67
C HIS A 119 -6.06 -7.13 1.40
N LEU A 120 -5.38 -5.97 1.34
CA LEU A 120 -5.27 -5.14 0.14
C LEU A 120 -4.72 -5.93 -1.04
N ASN A 121 -3.63 -6.68 -0.86
CA ASN A 121 -3.07 -7.53 -1.93
C ASN A 121 -4.06 -8.60 -2.40
N VAL A 122 -4.70 -9.32 -1.48
CA VAL A 122 -5.69 -10.36 -1.79
C VAL A 122 -6.87 -9.79 -2.59
N GLN A 123 -7.43 -8.66 -2.13
CA GLN A 123 -8.55 -8.01 -2.80
C GLN A 123 -8.14 -7.48 -4.18
N ALA A 124 -6.99 -6.83 -4.31
CA ALA A 124 -6.53 -6.27 -5.58
C ALA A 124 -6.27 -7.37 -6.62
N MET A 125 -5.57 -8.43 -6.22
CA MET A 125 -5.31 -9.58 -7.09
C MET A 125 -6.61 -10.31 -7.47
N GLY A 126 -7.53 -10.49 -6.52
CA GLY A 126 -8.80 -11.17 -6.77
C GLY A 126 -9.79 -10.38 -7.63
N LEU A 127 -9.80 -9.05 -7.52
CA LEU A 127 -10.68 -8.17 -8.31
C LEU A 127 -10.13 -7.90 -9.71
N PHE A 128 -8.82 -7.67 -9.83
CA PHE A 128 -8.22 -7.13 -11.05
C PHE A 128 -7.24 -8.08 -11.75
N GLY A 129 -6.60 -9.00 -11.02
CA GLY A 129 -5.51 -9.83 -11.55
C GLY A 129 -5.87 -10.63 -12.80
N LYS A 130 -7.09 -11.19 -12.88
CA LYS A 130 -7.55 -11.91 -14.10
C LYS A 130 -7.80 -10.97 -15.28
N ARG A 131 -8.42 -9.82 -15.04
CA ARG A 131 -8.74 -8.83 -16.10
C ARG A 131 -7.49 -8.14 -16.62
N MET A 132 -6.49 -8.00 -15.75
CA MET A 132 -5.25 -7.29 -16.00
C MET A 132 -4.05 -8.25 -15.90
N ALA A 133 -4.17 -9.43 -16.50
CA ALA A 133 -3.18 -10.51 -16.35
C ALA A 133 -1.75 -10.11 -16.76
N ARG A 134 -1.60 -9.17 -17.69
CA ARG A 134 -0.27 -8.63 -18.08
C ARG A 134 0.34 -7.68 -17.04
N LEU A 135 -0.48 -7.12 -16.15
CA LEU A 135 -0.10 -6.16 -15.12
C LEU A 135 -0.13 -6.78 -13.71
N TRP A 136 -0.10 -8.11 -13.63
CA TRP A 136 -0.29 -8.81 -12.35
C TRP A 136 0.84 -8.52 -11.36
N GLN A 137 2.07 -8.30 -11.84
CA GLN A 137 3.22 -7.98 -10.99
C GLN A 137 3.11 -6.57 -10.42
N GLU A 138 2.63 -5.62 -11.21
CA GLU A 138 2.38 -4.24 -10.80
C GLU A 138 1.24 -4.19 -9.78
N ILE A 139 0.16 -4.95 -10.01
CA ILE A 139 -0.92 -5.10 -9.02
C ILE A 139 -0.36 -5.73 -7.75
N HIS A 140 0.39 -6.82 -7.84
CA HIS A 140 0.91 -7.55 -6.69
C HIS A 140 1.86 -6.68 -5.85
N TRP A 141 2.96 -6.19 -6.43
CA TRP A 141 3.94 -5.40 -5.70
C TRP A 141 3.42 -4.03 -5.30
N GLY A 142 2.62 -3.41 -6.16
CA GLY A 142 1.99 -2.13 -5.85
C GLY A 142 1.05 -2.22 -4.65
N SER A 143 0.16 -3.22 -4.61
CA SER A 143 -0.77 -3.39 -3.48
C SER A 143 -0.08 -3.88 -2.21
N LEU A 144 0.88 -4.80 -2.31
CA LEU A 144 1.60 -5.35 -1.15
C LEU A 144 2.44 -4.30 -0.43
N LEU A 145 3.02 -3.36 -1.19
CA LEU A 145 3.90 -2.31 -0.67
C LEU A 145 3.20 -0.95 -0.54
N PHE A 146 1.91 -0.84 -0.86
CA PHE A 146 1.22 0.45 -0.87
C PHE A 146 1.32 1.17 0.49
N LEU A 147 1.10 0.45 1.59
CA LEU A 147 1.15 0.99 2.95
C LEU A 147 2.57 1.04 3.55
N SER A 148 3.58 0.59 2.80
CA SER A 148 4.95 0.48 3.29
C SER A 148 5.62 1.79 3.73
N PRO A 149 5.33 2.96 3.14
CA PRO A 149 5.85 4.23 3.63
C PRO A 149 5.48 4.55 5.09
N ALA A 150 4.36 4.03 5.59
CA ALA A 150 3.95 4.25 6.97
C ALA A 150 4.67 3.33 7.98
N TRP A 151 5.28 2.21 7.54
CA TRP A 151 5.83 1.21 8.46
C TRP A 151 6.91 1.78 9.40
N PRO A 152 7.90 2.57 8.94
CA PRO A 152 8.88 3.17 9.85
C PRO A 152 8.24 4.08 10.90
N LEU A 153 7.21 4.85 10.52
CA LEU A 153 6.50 5.71 11.46
C LEU A 153 5.88 4.86 12.56
N LEU A 154 5.22 3.76 12.22
CA LEU A 154 4.59 2.86 13.19
C LEU A 154 5.58 2.00 13.98
N THR A 155 6.78 1.79 13.46
CA THR A 155 7.88 1.18 14.24
C THR A 155 8.35 2.13 15.35
N ARG A 156 8.45 3.43 15.06
CA ARG A 156 8.98 4.43 16.01
C ARG A 156 7.92 5.04 16.93
N HIS A 157 6.73 5.25 16.37
CA HIS A 157 5.60 5.97 16.95
C HIS A 157 4.32 5.14 16.78
N PRO A 158 4.24 3.93 17.37
CA PRO A 158 3.08 3.07 17.23
C PRO A 158 1.77 3.71 17.74
N GLU A 159 1.87 4.66 18.68
CA GLU A 159 0.75 5.44 19.19
C GLU A 159 0.01 6.24 18.12
N PHE A 160 0.70 6.61 17.03
CA PHE A 160 0.13 7.39 15.94
C PHE A 160 -1.12 6.70 15.36
N PHE A 161 -1.02 5.40 15.05
CA PHE A 161 -2.11 4.70 14.39
C PHE A 161 -3.32 4.52 15.30
N SER A 162 -3.09 4.19 16.58
CA SER A 162 -4.18 4.04 17.54
C SER A 162 -4.92 5.36 17.78
N GLU A 163 -4.21 6.48 17.87
CA GLU A 163 -4.85 7.78 18.06
C GLU A 163 -5.53 8.27 16.78
N TRP A 164 -4.91 8.06 15.62
CA TRP A 164 -5.50 8.37 14.32
C TRP A 164 -6.79 7.55 14.11
N GLU A 165 -6.77 6.24 14.37
CA GLU A 165 -7.94 5.36 14.23
C GLU A 165 -9.08 5.79 15.15
N ARG A 166 -8.78 6.03 16.43
CA ARG A 166 -9.76 6.50 17.41
C ARG A 166 -10.44 7.80 16.98
N ARG A 167 -9.66 8.81 16.59
CA ARG A 167 -10.18 10.13 16.24
C ARG A 167 -10.85 10.18 14.87
N VAL A 168 -10.22 9.59 13.85
CA VAL A 168 -10.69 9.68 12.47
C VAL A 168 -11.81 8.69 12.20
N LEU A 169 -11.68 7.43 12.64
CA LEU A 169 -12.67 6.40 12.36
C LEU A 169 -13.73 6.28 13.46
N GLY A 170 -13.35 6.51 14.72
CA GLY A 170 -14.27 6.50 15.86
C GLY A 170 -15.03 7.82 16.01
N ASP A 171 -14.30 8.91 16.22
CA ASP A 171 -14.89 10.23 16.52
C ASP A 171 -15.29 11.04 15.27
N ASN A 172 -15.00 10.51 14.07
CA ASN A 172 -15.22 11.17 12.77
C ASN A 172 -14.56 12.55 12.64
N GLU A 173 -13.44 12.76 13.32
CA GLU A 173 -12.63 13.97 13.13
C GLU A 173 -12.02 14.01 11.72
N SER A 174 -11.71 15.23 11.25
CA SER A 174 -11.02 15.40 9.98
C SER A 174 -9.62 14.78 10.05
N ALA A 175 -9.36 13.76 9.23
CA ALA A 175 -8.05 13.13 9.10
C ALA A 175 -6.93 14.16 8.91
N ASN A 176 -7.16 15.17 8.07
CA ASN A 176 -6.17 16.23 7.84
C ASN A 176 -5.85 17.02 9.11
N ALA A 177 -6.85 17.35 9.93
CA ALA A 177 -6.63 18.07 11.19
C ALA A 177 -5.88 17.21 12.21
N VAL A 178 -6.30 15.96 12.38
CA VAL A 178 -5.66 14.99 13.28
C VAL A 178 -4.20 14.73 12.87
N GLU A 179 -3.93 14.55 11.58
CA GLU A 179 -2.57 14.31 11.06
C GLU A 179 -1.65 15.52 11.27
N HIS A 180 -2.13 16.75 11.05
CA HIS A 180 -1.35 17.95 11.36
C HIS A 180 -1.05 18.06 12.86
N GLU A 181 -2.00 17.71 13.72
CA GLU A 181 -1.79 17.71 15.16
C GLU A 181 -0.79 16.63 15.61
N LEU A 182 -0.85 15.44 15.01
CA LEU A 182 0.02 14.33 15.40
C LEU A 182 1.43 14.44 14.82
N ILE A 183 1.60 14.73 13.52
CA ILE A 183 2.91 14.68 12.84
C ILE A 183 3.31 15.98 12.14
N GLY A 184 2.49 17.03 12.25
CA GLY A 184 2.77 18.36 11.67
C GLY A 184 2.42 18.50 10.18
N MET A 185 1.91 17.45 9.52
CA MET A 185 1.58 17.44 8.09
C MET A 185 0.59 16.34 7.73
N PRO A 186 -0.01 16.35 6.53
CA PRO A 186 -0.82 15.23 6.06
C PRO A 186 0.02 13.96 5.93
N LEU A 187 -0.50 12.82 6.41
CA LEU A 187 0.18 11.52 6.32
C LEU A 187 0.48 11.14 4.87
N ILE A 188 -0.42 11.45 3.95
CA ILE A 188 -0.23 11.23 2.50
C ILE A 188 1.00 11.98 1.97
N THR A 189 1.29 13.18 2.49
CA THR A 189 2.47 13.96 2.07
C THR A 189 3.76 13.26 2.53
N LEU A 190 3.79 12.79 3.78
CA LEU A 190 4.91 12.04 4.32
C LEU A 190 5.13 10.73 3.56
N CYS A 191 4.06 9.96 3.35
CA CYS A 191 4.13 8.69 2.64
C CYS A 191 4.57 8.86 1.17
N LEU A 192 4.10 9.91 0.47
CA LEU A 192 4.57 10.21 -0.88
C LEU A 192 6.07 10.52 -0.89
N GLY A 193 6.53 11.39 0.01
CA GLY A 193 7.94 11.77 0.09
C GLY A 193 8.86 10.57 0.35
N LEU A 194 8.45 9.65 1.22
CA LEU A 194 9.17 8.40 1.45
C LEU A 194 9.13 7.45 0.25
N ALA A 195 7.96 7.30 -0.40
CA ALA A 195 7.82 6.45 -1.57
C ALA A 195 8.73 6.92 -2.73
N GLU A 196 8.81 8.24 -2.95
CA GLU A 196 9.71 8.85 -3.94
C GLU A 196 11.18 8.72 -3.53
N HIS A 197 11.51 8.98 -2.26
CA HIS A 197 12.87 8.85 -1.73
C HIS A 197 13.42 7.43 -1.89
N TRP A 198 12.60 6.41 -1.62
CA TRP A 198 12.96 4.99 -1.79
C TRP A 198 12.84 4.47 -3.22
N LYS A 199 12.29 5.28 -4.13
CA LYS A 199 11.98 4.89 -5.51
C LYS A 199 11.12 3.62 -5.56
N LEU A 200 10.05 3.59 -4.77
CA LEU A 200 9.10 2.47 -4.74
C LEU A 200 8.48 2.21 -6.12
N PRO A 201 7.86 1.03 -6.34
CA PRO A 201 7.18 0.74 -7.60
C PRO A 201 6.23 1.87 -8.00
N ASN A 202 6.17 2.17 -9.29
CA ASN A 202 5.50 3.36 -9.82
C ASN A 202 4.04 3.45 -9.37
N TRP A 203 3.32 2.33 -9.31
CA TRP A 203 1.92 2.33 -8.90
C TRP A 203 1.71 2.68 -7.41
N VAL A 204 2.73 2.50 -6.56
CA VAL A 204 2.70 3.02 -5.18
C VAL A 204 2.77 4.55 -5.20
N ILE A 205 3.75 5.10 -5.91
CA ILE A 205 3.98 6.55 -6.02
C ILE A 205 2.76 7.22 -6.68
N ASP A 206 2.27 6.67 -7.79
CA ASP A 206 1.12 7.20 -8.53
C ASP A 206 -0.16 7.18 -7.67
N GLY A 207 -0.34 6.15 -6.84
CA GLY A 207 -1.46 6.09 -5.90
C GLY A 207 -1.40 7.19 -4.84
N TYR A 208 -0.22 7.50 -4.30
CA TYR A 208 -0.06 8.62 -3.36
C TYR A 208 -0.21 9.99 -4.05
N ARG A 209 0.31 10.16 -5.27
CA ARG A 209 0.09 11.39 -6.08
C ARG A 209 -1.38 11.58 -6.42
N LEU A 210 -2.12 10.50 -6.70
CA LEU A 210 -3.56 10.56 -6.88
C LEU A 210 -4.25 11.10 -5.63
N LEU A 211 -3.94 10.55 -4.45
CA LEU A 211 -4.52 10.96 -3.18
C LEU A 211 -4.17 12.41 -2.80
N LYS A 212 -2.95 12.86 -3.13
CA LYS A 212 -2.47 14.20 -2.82
C LYS A 212 -2.95 15.26 -3.81
N ASP A 213 -2.76 15.01 -5.10
CA ASP A 213 -2.87 16.04 -6.14
C ASP A 213 -4.21 15.98 -6.89
N ASN A 214 -4.95 14.86 -6.82
CA ASN A 214 -6.21 14.66 -7.55
C ASN A 214 -7.40 14.23 -6.68
N PRO A 215 -7.62 14.80 -5.47
CA PRO A 215 -8.74 14.40 -4.62
C PRO A 215 -10.11 14.71 -5.25
N GLU A 216 -10.19 15.75 -6.08
CA GLU A 216 -11.43 16.15 -6.76
C GLU A 216 -11.89 15.13 -7.81
N GLN A 217 -10.96 14.57 -8.61
CA GLN A 217 -11.29 13.55 -9.60
C GLN A 217 -11.82 12.28 -8.92
N LEU A 218 -11.20 11.89 -7.81
CA LEU A 218 -11.69 10.78 -7.00
C LEU A 218 -13.07 11.07 -6.42
N ALA A 219 -13.30 12.28 -5.89
CA ALA A 219 -14.61 12.68 -5.38
C ALA A 219 -15.70 12.65 -6.47
N GLN A 220 -15.41 13.14 -7.67
CA GLN A 220 -16.32 13.10 -8.82
C GLN A 220 -16.62 11.67 -9.28
N ALA A 221 -15.61 10.81 -9.37
CA ALA A 221 -15.82 9.40 -9.71
C ALA A 221 -16.67 8.68 -8.66
N LEU A 222 -16.45 8.96 -7.37
CA LEU A 222 -17.27 8.44 -6.27
C LEU A 222 -18.71 8.95 -6.32
N TYR A 223 -18.92 10.20 -6.75
CA TYR A 223 -20.24 10.77 -6.95
C TYR A 223 -21.00 10.07 -8.09
N ILE A 224 -20.35 9.85 -9.25
CA ILE A 224 -20.95 9.09 -10.36
C ILE A 224 -21.25 7.66 -9.95
N ALA A 225 -20.33 7.00 -9.25
CA ALA A 225 -20.49 5.62 -8.77
C ALA A 225 -21.71 5.41 -7.87
N ARG A 226 -22.17 6.47 -7.16
CA ARG A 226 -23.37 6.44 -6.32
C ARG A 226 -24.64 6.11 -7.10
N GLN A 227 -24.72 6.45 -8.39
CA GLN A 227 -25.89 6.25 -9.24
C GLN A 227 -26.04 4.80 -9.76
N THR A 228 -25.90 3.82 -8.86
CA THR A 228 -25.83 2.39 -9.21
C THR A 228 -27.09 1.87 -9.89
N GLU A 229 -28.26 2.46 -9.62
CA GLU A 229 -29.55 2.08 -10.22
C GLU A 229 -29.72 2.63 -11.65
N GLN A 230 -28.84 3.52 -12.11
CA GLN A 230 -28.94 4.18 -13.40
C GLN A 230 -27.62 4.06 -14.21
N PRO A 231 -27.25 2.85 -14.69
CA PRO A 231 -26.00 2.64 -15.43
C PRO A 231 -25.84 3.54 -16.67
N LEU A 232 -26.94 3.81 -17.37
CA LEU A 232 -26.95 4.70 -18.53
C LEU A 232 -26.59 6.15 -18.14
N LEU A 233 -27.09 6.62 -17.00
CA LEU A 233 -26.73 7.95 -16.49
C LEU A 233 -25.25 8.01 -16.13
N GLN A 234 -24.71 6.96 -15.50
CA GLN A 234 -23.28 6.89 -15.17
C GLN A 234 -22.41 7.01 -16.43
N GLN A 235 -22.77 6.30 -17.50
CA GLN A 235 -22.07 6.38 -18.78
C GLN A 235 -22.18 7.77 -19.40
N GLN A 236 -23.38 8.36 -19.44
CA GLN A 236 -23.59 9.71 -19.96
C GLN A 236 -22.77 10.77 -19.21
N MET A 237 -22.68 10.67 -17.88
CA MET A 237 -21.87 11.58 -17.07
C MET A 237 -20.36 11.43 -17.34
N LEU A 238 -19.89 10.19 -17.52
CA LEU A 238 -18.49 9.93 -17.88
C LEU A 238 -18.15 10.39 -19.30
N ASP A 239 -19.08 10.25 -20.25
CA ASP A 239 -18.91 10.71 -21.63
C ASP A 239 -18.84 12.24 -21.72
N GLN A 240 -19.57 12.94 -20.85
CA GLN A 240 -19.47 14.40 -20.70
C GLN A 240 -18.15 14.85 -20.05
N MET A 241 -17.41 13.93 -19.41
CA MET A 241 -16.15 14.19 -18.72
C MET A 241 -15.02 13.27 -19.22
N PRO A 242 -14.54 13.42 -20.48
CA PRO A 242 -13.55 12.50 -21.06
C PRO A 242 -12.25 12.39 -20.27
N ALA A 243 -11.81 13.49 -19.64
CA ALA A 243 -10.62 13.50 -18.79
C ALA A 243 -10.81 12.63 -17.54
N LEU A 244 -11.97 12.72 -16.88
CA LEU A 244 -12.31 11.89 -15.73
C LEU A 244 -12.46 10.43 -16.14
N ASN A 245 -13.07 10.14 -17.29
CA ASN A 245 -13.22 8.79 -17.80
C ASN A 245 -11.85 8.15 -18.10
N SER A 246 -10.96 8.88 -18.77
CA SER A 246 -9.59 8.44 -19.01
C SER A 246 -8.83 8.22 -17.71
N TRP A 247 -8.95 9.14 -16.74
CA TRP A 247 -8.35 8.99 -15.42
C TRP A 247 -8.89 7.77 -14.68
N LEU A 248 -10.21 7.58 -14.60
CA LEU A 248 -10.86 6.49 -13.89
C LEU A 248 -10.35 5.13 -14.39
N ASN A 249 -10.18 5.00 -15.71
CA ASN A 249 -9.74 3.76 -16.36
C ASN A 249 -8.22 3.51 -16.30
N ARG A 250 -7.43 4.33 -15.60
CA ARG A 250 -6.00 4.07 -15.41
C ARG A 250 -5.81 2.86 -14.49
N PRO A 251 -5.05 1.83 -14.89
CA PRO A 251 -4.83 0.65 -14.06
C PRO A 251 -4.25 0.93 -12.68
N ALA A 252 -3.34 1.91 -12.56
CA ALA A 252 -2.71 2.28 -11.29
C ALA A 252 -3.72 2.71 -10.21
N ASN A 253 -4.86 3.29 -10.61
CA ASN A 253 -5.89 3.77 -9.67
C ASN A 253 -6.55 2.61 -8.90
N THR A 254 -6.49 1.38 -9.43
CA THR A 254 -7.07 0.19 -8.79
C THR A 254 -6.49 -0.08 -7.40
N ILE A 255 -5.23 0.28 -7.15
CA ILE A 255 -4.62 0.14 -5.82
C ILE A 255 -5.32 1.06 -4.83
N VAL A 256 -5.54 2.32 -5.20
CA VAL A 256 -6.23 3.30 -4.32
C VAL A 256 -7.67 2.86 -4.07
N PHE A 257 -8.37 2.37 -5.10
CA PHE A 257 -9.76 1.91 -4.95
C PHE A 257 -9.86 0.73 -3.97
N THR A 258 -8.95 -0.25 -4.10
CA THR A 258 -8.91 -1.38 -3.17
C THR A 258 -8.43 -0.97 -1.78
N CYS A 259 -7.47 -0.05 -1.68
CA CYS A 259 -7.01 0.44 -0.38
C CYS A 259 -8.15 1.16 0.36
N GLY A 260 -8.92 1.99 -0.34
CA GLY A 260 -10.11 2.62 0.21
C GLY A 260 -11.15 1.60 0.69
N LEU A 261 -11.41 0.56 -0.12
CA LEU A 261 -12.28 -0.56 0.26
C LEU A 261 -11.81 -1.25 1.54
N VAL A 262 -10.54 -1.64 1.60
CA VAL A 262 -9.98 -2.40 2.72
C VAL A 262 -9.91 -1.56 3.99
N MET A 263 -9.55 -0.28 3.90
CA MET A 263 -9.57 0.63 5.05
C MET A 263 -11.00 0.83 5.59
N ALA A 264 -12.00 0.98 4.71
CA ALA A 264 -13.39 1.10 5.14
C ALA A 264 -13.92 -0.22 5.75
N ALA A 265 -13.53 -1.36 5.17
CA ALA A 265 -13.87 -2.69 5.66
C ALA A 265 -13.22 -3.00 7.02
N HIS A 266 -12.00 -2.50 7.24
CA HIS A 266 -11.28 -2.63 8.51
C HIS A 266 -12.03 -1.97 9.66
N ASN A 267 -12.59 -0.78 9.43
CA ASN A 267 -13.43 -0.10 10.42
C ASN A 267 -14.76 -0.85 10.63
N SER A 268 -15.51 -1.06 9.55
CA SER A 268 -16.81 -1.74 9.62
C SER A 268 -17.21 -2.30 8.26
N TRP A 269 -17.27 -3.63 8.18
CA TRP A 269 -17.81 -4.34 7.04
C TRP A 269 -19.29 -3.99 6.85
N GLY A 270 -19.67 -3.51 5.66
CA GLY A 270 -21.04 -3.09 5.35
C GLY A 270 -21.38 -1.64 5.67
N SER A 271 -20.43 -0.85 6.18
CA SER A 271 -20.61 0.60 6.34
C SER A 271 -20.88 1.31 5.01
N GLU A 272 -21.49 2.50 5.05
CA GLU A 272 -21.70 3.32 3.85
C GLU A 272 -20.38 3.63 3.13
N GLN A 273 -19.30 3.84 3.88
CA GLN A 273 -17.96 4.03 3.32
C GLN A 273 -17.49 2.80 2.53
N CYS A 274 -17.70 1.59 3.06
CA CYS A 274 -17.36 0.36 2.36
C CYS A 274 -18.18 0.22 1.06
N VAL A 275 -19.50 0.45 1.13
CA VAL A 275 -20.38 0.42 -0.06
C VAL A 275 -19.98 1.47 -1.09
N ARG A 276 -19.56 2.66 -0.66
CA ARG A 276 -19.07 3.73 -1.55
C ARG A 276 -17.88 3.28 -2.39
N TRP A 277 -16.91 2.57 -1.80
CA TRP A 277 -15.77 2.02 -2.54
C TRP A 277 -16.17 0.83 -3.44
N GLN A 278 -17.06 -0.04 -2.97
CA GLN A 278 -17.59 -1.14 -3.80
C GLN A 278 -18.31 -0.63 -5.05
N ARG A 279 -19.07 0.47 -4.94
CA ARG A 279 -19.71 1.15 -6.07
C ARG A 279 -18.70 1.69 -7.07
N LEU A 280 -17.61 2.29 -6.61
CA LEU A 280 -16.54 2.78 -7.50
C LEU A 280 -15.88 1.62 -8.25
N ILE A 281 -15.59 0.53 -7.56
CA ILE A 281 -15.02 -0.69 -8.15
C ILE A 281 -16.01 -1.29 -9.16
N SER A 282 -17.32 -1.29 -8.86
CA SER A 282 -18.38 -1.72 -9.77
C SER A 282 -18.44 -0.85 -11.04
N LEU A 283 -18.37 0.47 -10.90
CA LEU A 283 -18.29 1.41 -12.02
C LEU A 283 -17.06 1.14 -12.89
N TYR A 284 -15.87 1.04 -12.29
CA TYR A 284 -14.62 0.74 -13.00
C TYR A 284 -14.67 -0.63 -13.70
N LEU A 285 -15.20 -1.64 -13.01
CA LEU A 285 -15.29 -2.99 -13.56
C LEU A 285 -16.40 -3.13 -14.61
N ASN A 286 -17.31 -2.16 -14.72
CA ASN A 286 -18.55 -2.27 -15.48
C ASN A 286 -19.30 -3.58 -15.13
N LYS A 287 -19.50 -3.81 -13.82
CA LYS A 287 -20.18 -4.99 -13.26
C LYS A 287 -21.25 -4.57 -12.29
N GLU A 288 -22.27 -5.39 -12.12
CA GLU A 288 -23.30 -5.20 -11.08
C GLU A 288 -22.67 -5.14 -9.68
N LEU A 289 -23.18 -4.21 -8.86
CA LEU A 289 -22.70 -4.03 -7.49
C LEU A 289 -22.78 -5.32 -6.67
N ALA A 290 -23.87 -6.08 -6.80
CA ALA A 290 -24.06 -7.34 -6.09
C ALA A 290 -22.95 -8.36 -6.40
N SER A 291 -22.50 -8.44 -7.66
CA SER A 291 -21.40 -9.31 -8.08
C SER A 291 -20.07 -8.88 -7.46
N VAL A 292 -19.81 -7.58 -7.41
CA VAL A 292 -18.61 -7.03 -6.75
C VAL A 292 -18.65 -7.31 -5.25
N GLN A 293 -19.79 -7.06 -4.59
CA GLN A 293 -19.98 -7.33 -3.16
C GLN A 293 -19.73 -8.80 -2.82
N GLN A 294 -20.33 -9.72 -3.57
CA GLN A 294 -20.12 -11.16 -3.39
C GLN A 294 -18.64 -11.54 -3.57
N ASN A 295 -17.96 -10.98 -4.59
CA ASN A 295 -16.55 -11.27 -4.82
C ASN A 295 -15.67 -10.72 -3.68
N THR A 296 -15.89 -9.48 -3.26
CA THR A 296 -15.12 -8.86 -2.16
C THR A 296 -15.29 -9.60 -0.85
N HIS A 297 -16.51 -10.07 -0.54
CA HIS A 297 -16.77 -10.90 0.64
C HIS A 297 -16.03 -12.24 0.56
N ARG A 298 -16.11 -12.95 -0.58
CA ARG A 298 -15.40 -14.23 -0.77
C ARG A 298 -13.88 -14.08 -0.65
N LEU A 299 -13.32 -12.95 -1.07
CA LEU A 299 -11.89 -12.66 -0.97
C LEU A 299 -11.45 -12.23 0.44
N ALA A 300 -12.39 -11.96 1.35
CA ALA A 300 -12.12 -11.55 2.74
C ALA A 300 -12.22 -12.70 3.75
N VAL A 301 -12.77 -13.85 3.34
CA VAL A 301 -12.91 -15.08 4.14
C VAL A 301 -11.78 -16.05 3.79
#